data_AF-A0A7J2GYQ9-F1
#
_entry.id   AF-A0A7J2GYQ9-F1
#
_cell.length_a   1.000
_cell.length_b   1.000
_cell.length_c   1.000
_cell.angle_alpha   90.00
_cell.angle_beta   90.00
_cell.angle_gamma   90.00
#
_symmetry.space_group_name_H-M   'P 1'
#
loop_
_entity.id
_entity.type
_entity.pdbx_description
1 polymer ?
#
loop_
_entity_poly.entity_id
_entity_poly.type
_entity_poly.pdbx_seq_one_letter_code
_entity_poly.pdbx_strand_id
1 'polypeptide(L)'
;MRRYVGLLLLLFFTYSFAADVYHVFPDQMVFVGQHGLPETQLPQNIRVVGYIYNPSGDVSVNDALNVDSGTLYVDASNNRVGIGTTSPGGKLEIAKVAVSANEDALRIGIDEEYDARIKFFDDDDESNQYA
;
A
#
# COMPACT_ATOMS: atom_id res chain seq x y z
N MET A 1 2.92 -7.65 -66.99
CA MET A 1 2.17 -7.43 -65.73
C MET A 1 2.89 -8.15 -64.58
N ARG A 2 3.52 -7.40 -63.68
CA ARG A 2 3.99 -7.90 -62.37
C ARG A 2 3.70 -6.81 -61.34
N ARG A 3 3.00 -7.21 -60.27
CA ARG A 3 2.48 -6.40 -59.17
C ARG A 3 3.59 -6.18 -58.14
N TYR A 4 3.67 -5.00 -57.55
CA TYR A 4 4.34 -4.80 -56.27
C TYR A 4 3.31 -4.30 -55.26
N VAL A 5 2.94 -5.18 -54.33
CA VAL A 5 2.14 -4.85 -53.15
C VAL A 5 3.14 -4.40 -52.10
N GLY A 6 3.00 -3.16 -51.60
CA GLY A 6 3.93 -2.57 -50.64
C GLY A 6 3.98 -3.38 -49.35
N LEU A 7 5.18 -3.82 -48.97
CA LEU A 7 5.49 -4.42 -47.69
C LEU A 7 5.60 -3.28 -46.65
N LEU A 8 4.59 -3.10 -45.81
CA LEU A 8 4.69 -2.22 -44.64
C LEU A 8 5.56 -2.95 -43.59
N LEU A 9 6.84 -2.60 -43.56
CA LEU A 9 7.78 -3.12 -42.56
C LEU A 9 7.53 -2.38 -41.24
N LEU A 10 6.82 -3.01 -40.31
CA LEU A 10 6.75 -2.52 -38.92
C LEU A 10 8.06 -2.89 -38.23
N LEU A 11 8.97 -1.92 -38.09
CA LEU A 11 10.22 -2.09 -37.34
C LEU A 11 9.91 -2.03 -35.84
N PHE A 12 9.83 -3.18 -35.19
CA PHE A 12 9.89 -3.24 -33.72
C PHE A 12 11.37 -3.09 -33.32
N PHE A 13 11.73 -1.93 -32.76
CA PHE A 13 13.01 -1.80 -32.06
C PHE A 13 12.83 -2.35 -30.64
N THR A 14 13.49 -3.45 -30.32
CA THR A 14 13.69 -3.85 -28.93
C THR A 14 14.85 -3.02 -28.37
N TYR A 15 14.52 -1.99 -27.59
CA TYR A 15 15.51 -1.36 -26.72
C TYR A 15 15.61 -2.18 -25.43
N SER A 16 16.80 -2.73 -25.17
CA SER A 16 17.14 -3.33 -23.88
C SER A 16 17.79 -2.25 -23.03
N PHE A 17 17.04 -1.67 -22.10
CA PHE A 17 17.61 -1.00 -20.93
C PHE A 17 17.66 -2.02 -19.80
N ALA A 18 18.74 -2.00 -19.03
CA ALA A 18 18.99 -2.93 -17.95
C ALA A 18 17.75 -3.08 -17.04
N ALA A 19 17.25 -4.32 -16.93
CA ALA A 19 16.40 -4.84 -15.85
C ALA A 19 14.96 -4.31 -15.63
N ASP A 20 14.36 -3.48 -16.49
CA ASP A 20 12.95 -3.08 -16.30
C ASP A 20 12.03 -3.60 -17.42
N VAL A 21 11.12 -4.52 -17.06
CA VAL A 21 10.10 -5.10 -17.96
C VAL A 21 8.91 -4.14 -18.08
N TYR A 22 8.82 -3.41 -19.18
CA TYR A 22 7.61 -2.67 -19.58
C TYR A 22 6.65 -3.60 -20.35
N HIS A 23 5.41 -3.78 -19.88
CA HIS A 23 4.35 -4.39 -20.69
C HIS A 23 3.70 -3.29 -21.56
N VAL A 24 4.08 -3.23 -22.83
CA VAL A 24 3.49 -2.31 -23.83
C VAL A 24 2.26 -2.96 -24.44
N PHE A 25 1.07 -2.38 -24.23
CA PHE A 25 -0.10 -2.67 -25.06
C PHE A 25 -0.14 -1.69 -26.24
N PRO A 26 -0.61 -2.11 -27.42
CA PRO A 26 -0.56 -1.32 -28.66
C PRO A 26 -1.27 0.04 -28.58
N ASP A 27 -2.18 0.23 -27.60
CA ASP A 27 -2.97 1.45 -27.49
C ASP A 27 -2.72 2.26 -26.20
N GLN A 28 -1.91 1.78 -25.25
CA GLN A 28 -1.60 2.53 -24.02
C GLN A 28 -0.21 2.20 -23.45
N MET A 29 0.58 3.25 -23.25
CA MET A 29 1.80 3.22 -22.42
C MET A 29 1.41 3.39 -20.96
N VAL A 30 1.72 2.41 -20.11
CA VAL A 30 1.78 2.63 -18.66
C VAL A 30 3.21 2.97 -18.32
N PHE A 31 3.47 4.24 -18.01
CA PHE A 31 4.76 4.68 -17.48
C PHE A 31 4.87 4.19 -16.03
N VAL A 32 5.61 3.12 -15.82
CA VAL A 32 6.13 2.78 -14.48
C VAL A 32 7.43 3.57 -14.37
N GLY A 33 7.45 4.62 -13.54
CA GLY A 33 8.54 5.59 -13.52
C GLY A 33 9.92 4.93 -13.40
N GLN A 34 10.86 5.34 -14.25
CA GLN A 34 12.27 4.95 -14.15
C GLN A 34 12.90 5.58 -12.90
N HIS A 35 13.68 4.82 -12.12
CA HIS A 35 14.47 5.34 -11.00
C HIS A 35 15.32 6.55 -11.44
N GLY A 36 15.00 7.74 -10.92
CA GLY A 36 15.74 8.99 -11.18
C GLY A 36 15.09 10.01 -12.13
N LEU A 37 13.86 9.80 -12.60
CA LEU A 37 13.06 10.83 -13.29
C LEU A 37 11.92 11.36 -12.38
N PRO A 38 11.50 12.63 -12.51
CA PRO A 38 10.41 13.17 -11.71
C PRO A 38 9.15 12.31 -11.88
N GLU A 39 8.53 11.96 -10.75
CA GLU A 39 7.40 11.03 -10.68
C GLU A 39 6.30 11.41 -11.68
N THR A 40 5.91 10.46 -12.53
CA THR A 40 4.80 10.66 -13.46
C THR A 40 3.49 10.59 -12.68
N GLN A 41 2.96 11.73 -12.28
CA GLN A 41 1.65 11.83 -11.62
C GLN A 41 0.57 11.39 -12.61
N LEU A 42 -0.05 10.23 -12.38
CA LEU A 42 -1.18 9.78 -13.19
C LEU A 42 -2.42 10.63 -12.82
N PRO A 43 -3.20 11.10 -13.81
CA PRO A 43 -4.38 11.92 -13.57
C PRO A 43 -5.53 11.18 -12.86
N GLN A 44 -5.41 9.86 -12.63
CA GLN A 44 -6.38 8.99 -11.96
C GLN A 44 -5.69 7.85 -11.19
N ASN A 45 -6.48 7.07 -10.44
CA ASN A 45 -6.06 5.87 -9.72
C ASN A 45 -5.43 4.82 -10.66
N ILE A 46 -4.36 4.16 -10.20
CA ILE A 46 -3.87 2.93 -10.81
C ILE A 46 -4.84 1.81 -10.46
N ARG A 47 -5.53 1.23 -11.45
CA ARG A 47 -6.35 0.02 -11.25
C ARG A 47 -5.54 -1.22 -11.59
N VAL A 48 -5.23 -2.04 -10.58
CA VAL A 48 -4.62 -3.36 -10.76
C VAL A 48 -5.71 -4.42 -10.80
N VAL A 49 -5.83 -5.12 -11.93
CA VAL A 49 -6.77 -6.25 -12.10
C VAL A 49 -5.97 -7.54 -12.02
N GLY A 50 -5.56 -7.92 -10.81
CA GLY A 50 -4.73 -9.11 -10.58
C GLY A 50 -3.81 -8.94 -9.38
N TYR A 51 -2.72 -9.70 -9.35
CA TYR A 51 -1.69 -9.61 -8.32
C TYR A 51 -0.52 -8.74 -8.79
N ILE A 52 0.08 -8.00 -7.86
CA ILE A 52 1.43 -7.46 -8.05
C ILE A 52 2.40 -8.58 -7.70
N TYR A 53 3.17 -9.07 -8.67
CA TYR A 53 4.14 -10.14 -8.47
C TYR A 53 5.57 -9.58 -8.57
N ASN A 54 6.27 -9.50 -7.44
CA ASN A 54 7.68 -9.12 -7.38
C ASN A 54 8.48 -10.24 -6.68
N PRO A 55 9.15 -11.14 -7.43
CA PRO A 55 9.84 -12.30 -6.84
C PRO A 55 11.20 -11.95 -6.21
N SER A 56 11.68 -10.72 -6.33
CA SER A 56 13.05 -10.36 -5.91
C SER A 56 13.15 -8.97 -5.27
N GLY A 57 12.04 -8.39 -4.82
CA GLY A 57 12.03 -7.10 -4.13
C GLY A 57 10.69 -6.78 -3.46
N ASP A 58 10.61 -5.59 -2.88
CA ASP A 58 9.41 -5.12 -2.17
C ASP A 58 8.45 -4.37 -3.09
N VAL A 59 7.18 -4.32 -2.70
CA VAL A 59 6.21 -3.35 -3.23
C VAL A 59 6.19 -2.18 -2.25
N SER A 60 6.76 -1.04 -2.64
CA SER A 60 6.85 0.15 -1.78
C SER A 60 5.74 1.16 -2.08
N VAL A 61 5.16 1.72 -1.02
CA VAL A 61 4.25 2.88 -1.06
C VAL A 61 4.89 3.96 -0.19
N ASN A 62 5.37 5.05 -0.82
CA ASN A 62 6.15 6.09 -0.12
C ASN A 62 5.29 7.17 0.57
N ASP A 63 4.01 7.25 0.21
CA ASP A 63 3.05 8.20 0.78
C ASP A 63 1.94 7.42 1.53
N ALA A 64 0.79 8.06 1.77
CA ALA A 64 -0.32 7.44 2.47
C ALA A 64 -0.91 6.24 1.72
N LEU A 65 -1.16 5.16 2.47
CA LEU A 65 -1.99 4.04 2.02
C LEU A 65 -3.39 4.23 2.59
N ASN A 66 -4.40 4.39 1.74
CA ASN A 66 -5.80 4.48 2.16
C ASN A 66 -6.61 3.32 1.57
N VAL A 67 -7.00 2.37 2.41
CA VAL A 67 -7.82 1.22 2.04
C VAL A 67 -9.26 1.50 2.45
N ASP A 68 -10.18 1.35 1.49
CA ASP A 68 -11.62 1.47 1.71
C ASP A 68 -12.00 2.74 2.50
N SER A 69 -11.46 3.88 2.06
CA SER A 69 -11.75 5.22 2.63
C SER A 69 -11.51 5.36 4.13
N GLY A 70 -10.51 4.67 4.68
CA GLY A 70 -10.09 4.80 6.08
C GLY A 70 -10.27 3.55 6.93
N THR A 71 -10.70 2.43 6.34
CA THR A 71 -10.72 1.13 7.03
C THR A 71 -9.32 0.76 7.52
N LEU A 72 -8.31 0.87 6.66
CA LEU A 72 -6.89 0.85 7.04
C LEU A 72 -6.21 2.07 6.40
N TYR A 73 -5.54 2.86 7.23
CA TYR A 73 -4.83 4.05 6.81
C TYR A 73 -3.39 4.03 7.32
N VAL A 74 -2.43 4.27 6.45
CA VAL A 74 -1.04 4.55 6.83
C VAL A 74 -0.77 6.02 6.54
N ASP A 75 -0.38 6.76 7.58
CA ASP A 75 0.13 8.13 7.48
C ASP A 75 1.66 8.07 7.43
N ALA A 76 2.20 8.11 6.21
CA ALA A 76 3.64 8.08 5.98
C ALA A 76 4.35 9.35 6.52
N SER A 77 3.68 10.49 6.55
CA SER A 77 4.27 11.76 7.01
C SER A 77 4.52 11.76 8.51
N ASN A 78 3.63 11.14 9.29
CA ASN A 78 3.72 11.10 10.74
C ASN A 78 4.14 9.73 11.31
N ASN A 79 4.39 8.74 10.45
CA ASN A 79 4.69 7.35 10.82
C ASN A 79 3.61 6.72 11.72
N ARG A 80 2.36 6.78 11.28
CA ARG A 80 1.20 6.32 12.06
C ARG A 80 0.33 5.37 11.24
N VAL A 81 -0.36 4.47 11.94
CA VAL A 81 -1.35 3.56 11.35
C VAL A 81 -2.71 3.80 12.03
N GLY A 82 -3.73 4.02 11.22
CA GLY A 82 -5.13 4.12 11.63
C GLY A 82 -5.93 2.90 11.16
N ILE A 83 -6.79 2.39 12.03
CA ILE A 83 -7.86 1.44 11.69
C ILE A 83 -9.18 2.14 11.97
N GLY A 84 -10.01 2.32 10.94
CA GLY A 84 -11.27 3.06 11.03
C GLY A 84 -11.14 4.59 11.16
N THR A 85 -9.95 5.14 10.89
CA THR A 85 -9.66 6.59 10.92
C THR A 85 -8.60 6.94 9.87
N THR A 86 -8.75 8.10 9.24
CA THR A 86 -7.75 8.68 8.31
C THR A 86 -6.87 9.74 8.99
N SER A 87 -7.00 9.94 10.30
CA SER A 87 -6.24 10.95 11.05
C SER A 87 -5.80 10.40 12.40
N PRO A 88 -4.91 9.38 12.42
CA PRO A 88 -4.42 8.80 13.66
C PRO A 88 -3.64 9.83 14.50
N GLY A 89 -3.98 9.97 15.77
CA GLY A 89 -3.32 10.80 16.78
C GLY A 89 -2.11 10.13 17.44
N GLY A 90 -2.00 8.80 17.36
CA GLY A 90 -0.88 8.01 17.89
C GLY A 90 -0.24 7.09 16.83
N LYS A 91 0.84 6.38 17.21
CA LYS A 91 1.53 5.43 16.30
C LYS A 91 0.59 4.36 15.74
N LEU A 92 -0.31 3.87 16.58
CA LEU A 92 -1.42 3.00 16.20
C LEU A 92 -2.68 3.59 16.83
N GLU A 93 -3.67 3.91 16.01
CA GLU A 93 -5.00 4.29 16.46
C GLU A 93 -6.03 3.34 15.86
N ILE A 94 -6.82 2.72 16.72
CA ILE A 94 -7.99 1.95 16.31
C ILE A 94 -9.21 2.79 16.71
N ALA A 95 -9.75 3.53 15.76
CA ALA A 95 -10.95 4.31 15.97
C ALA A 95 -12.18 3.40 15.86
N LYS A 96 -13.12 3.62 16.77
CA LYS A 96 -14.35 2.82 16.86
C LYS A 96 -15.17 2.96 15.58
N VAL A 97 -15.39 1.85 14.86
CA VAL A 97 -16.38 1.74 13.76
C VAL A 97 -17.69 1.10 14.25
N ALA A 98 -17.81 0.74 15.52
CA ALA A 98 -18.98 0.04 16.00
C ALA A 98 -20.21 0.96 16.10
N VAL A 99 -21.20 0.67 15.27
CA VAL A 99 -22.58 1.17 15.35
C VAL A 99 -23.27 0.77 16.67
N SER A 100 -22.63 -0.09 17.47
CA SER A 100 -23.12 -0.59 18.76
C SER A 100 -22.12 -0.35 19.91
N ALA A 101 -22.64 -0.10 21.11
CA ALA A 101 -21.83 0.12 22.31
C ALA A 101 -21.06 -1.15 22.77
N ASN A 102 -21.45 -2.33 22.28
CA ASN A 102 -21.05 -3.63 22.82
C ASN A 102 -20.05 -4.40 21.94
N GLU A 103 -19.40 -3.75 20.98
CA GLU A 103 -18.36 -4.38 20.16
C GLU A 103 -16.98 -3.88 20.57
N ASP A 104 -16.06 -4.83 20.71
CA ASP A 104 -14.64 -4.53 20.96
C ASP A 104 -14.02 -3.91 19.72
N ALA A 105 -13.28 -2.82 19.90
CA ALA A 105 -12.49 -2.21 18.83
C ALA A 105 -11.29 -3.09 18.45
N LEU A 106 -10.76 -3.87 19.39
CA LEU A 106 -9.64 -4.77 19.19
C LEU A 106 -9.96 -6.11 19.87
N ARG A 107 -10.09 -7.17 19.07
CA ARG A 107 -10.21 -8.55 19.55
C ARG A 107 -8.89 -9.25 19.33
N ILE A 108 -8.30 -9.78 20.39
CA ILE A 108 -7.11 -10.64 20.32
C ILE A 108 -7.49 -11.97 20.99
N GLY A 109 -7.29 -13.06 20.28
CA GLY A 109 -7.53 -14.42 20.77
C GLY A 109 -6.41 -15.35 20.34
N ILE A 110 -6.22 -16.41 21.10
CA ILE A 110 -5.43 -17.58 20.68
C ILE A 110 -6.43 -18.74 20.64
N ASP A 111 -6.94 -19.04 19.44
CA ASP A 111 -8.00 -20.02 19.16
C ASP A 111 -9.45 -19.53 19.43
N GLU A 112 -10.37 -20.42 19.84
CA GLU A 112 -11.78 -20.09 20.15
C GLU A 112 -11.94 -19.34 21.50
N GLU A 113 -10.82 -19.03 22.17
CA GLU A 113 -10.79 -18.40 23.48
C GLU A 113 -10.13 -17.01 23.41
N TYR A 114 -10.79 -16.02 24.00
CA TYR A 114 -10.38 -14.61 23.98
C TYR A 114 -9.42 -14.25 25.12
N ASP A 115 -8.65 -15.22 25.64
CA ASP A 115 -7.76 -15.04 26.79
C ASP A 115 -6.37 -14.48 26.42
N ALA A 116 -6.22 -13.93 25.22
CA ALA A 116 -4.99 -13.24 24.84
C ALA A 116 -4.89 -11.92 25.61
N ARG A 117 -3.90 -11.82 26.50
CA ARG A 117 -3.70 -10.64 27.35
C ARG A 117 -2.66 -9.73 26.73
N ILE A 118 -3.02 -8.45 26.52
CA ILE A 118 -2.02 -7.40 26.32
C ILE A 118 -1.48 -7.01 27.69
N LYS A 119 -0.17 -7.15 27.90
CA LYS A 119 0.51 -6.59 29.07
C LYS A 119 0.96 -5.18 28.73
N PHE A 120 0.52 -4.21 29.52
CA PHE A 120 1.10 -2.88 29.52
C PHE A 120 2.15 -2.84 30.63
N PHE A 121 3.38 -2.48 30.27
CA PHE A 121 4.41 -2.15 31.25
C PHE A 121 4.34 -0.65 31.45
N ASP A 122 4.16 -0.24 32.70
CA ASP A 122 4.40 1.12 33.12
C ASP A 122 5.85 1.18 33.65
N ASP A 123 6.64 2.12 33.15
CA ASP A 123 8.05 2.30 33.58
C ASP A 123 8.14 3.25 34.79
N ASP A 124 7.00 3.78 35.24
CA ASP A 124 6.95 4.68 36.38
C ASP A 124 6.93 3.86 37.69
N ASP A 125 8.12 3.45 38.16
CA ASP A 125 8.33 3.01 39.54
C ASP A 125 7.96 4.16 40.50
N GLU A 126 6.67 4.29 40.86
CA GLU A 126 6.19 5.18 41.94
C GLU A 126 6.67 4.65 43.31
N SER A 127 7.96 4.75 43.57
CA SER A 127 8.62 4.26 44.78
C SER A 127 8.44 5.17 46.02
N ASN A 128 7.39 5.99 46.09
CA ASN A 128 7.25 6.97 47.19
C ASN A 128 5.83 7.24 47.68
N GLN A 129 5.05 6.19 47.98
CA GLN A 129 3.69 6.33 48.53
C GLN A 129 3.53 6.02 50.03
N TYR A 130 4.63 5.96 50.80
CA TYR A 130 4.54 5.83 52.27
C TYR A 130 5.55 6.73 53.00
N ALA A 131 5.15 7.96 53.29
CA ALA A 131 5.69 8.77 54.37
C ALA A 131 4.54 9.50 55.08
#